data_AF-D4JRB8-F1
#
_entry.id   AF-D4JRB8-F1
#
_cell.length_a   1.000
_cell.length_b   1.000
_cell.length_c   1.000
_cell.angle_alpha   90.00
_cell.angle_beta   90.00
_cell.angle_gamma   90.00
#
_symmetry.space_group_name_H-M   'P 1'
#
loop_
_entity.id
_entity.type
_entity.pdbx_description
1 polymer ?
#
loop_
_entity_poly.entity_id
_entity_poly.type
_entity_poly.pdbx_seq_one_letter_code
_entity_poly.pdbx_strand_id
1 'polypeptide(L)'
;MIIGSVFGIFFSGEDSGTGMSMQTVVQEINIEYDTKLQDEKTSVSYDVLEMSGSRAVWKEVLAVYSVKVNTDPDNPQEVATMDESKKQLLTDIFWEMNEIRSSTDTKTETVITETDDGHGNIVETESTVTQTYLYITVSHKTADEMAAQYGFNEEQKEYLAELLADENNSLWSQVLYGITGTDDQIVTVALSQIGTMGGDPYWSWYGFNSRVEWCACFVSWCANECGYIDAGVIPKYAGCVNGVQWFKDRGQWLDNSAEPTPGMIIFFDWASGGQDGLSDHTGIVQKVENGRVYTVEGNSGDSVRQSSYPVGYYEILGYGAPAY
;
A
#
# COMPACT_ATOMS: atom_id res chain seq x y z
N MET A 1 6.20 -23.78 -27.04
CA MET A 1 7.26 -24.04 -26.04
C MET A 1 7.40 -22.77 -25.19
N ILE A 2 6.32 -22.36 -24.51
CA ILE A 2 6.25 -21.07 -23.76
C ILE A 2 6.60 -21.29 -22.27
N ILE A 3 6.29 -22.49 -21.75
CA ILE A 3 6.55 -22.90 -20.35
C ILE A 3 8.06 -22.92 -20.02
N GLY A 4 8.94 -23.13 -20.99
CA GLY A 4 10.39 -23.12 -20.80
C GLY A 4 11.06 -21.76 -20.94
N SER A 5 10.28 -20.67 -21.08
CA SER A 5 10.79 -19.30 -21.26
C SER A 5 10.52 -18.43 -20.05
N VAL A 6 11.13 -17.24 -20.00
CA VAL A 6 10.86 -16.18 -19.03
C VAL A 6 9.37 -15.78 -18.97
N PHE A 7 8.59 -16.01 -20.04
CA PHE A 7 7.15 -15.77 -20.05
C PHE A 7 6.32 -16.88 -19.41
N GLY A 8 6.95 -18.00 -19.01
CA GLY A 8 6.32 -19.07 -18.27
C GLY A 8 5.69 -18.59 -16.96
N ILE A 9 6.21 -17.50 -16.39
CA ILE A 9 5.72 -16.88 -15.16
C ILE A 9 4.23 -16.49 -15.24
N PHE A 10 3.73 -16.15 -16.43
CA PHE A 10 2.31 -15.82 -16.63
C PHE A 10 1.35 -17.00 -16.47
N PHE A 11 1.88 -18.23 -16.41
CA PHE A 11 1.11 -19.45 -16.21
C PHE A 11 1.30 -20.05 -14.81
N SER A 12 1.95 -19.31 -13.89
CA SER A 12 2.32 -19.78 -12.54
C SER A 12 1.21 -19.74 -11.49
N GLY A 13 -0.02 -19.41 -11.91
CA GLY A 13 -1.18 -19.29 -11.01
C GLY A 13 -1.78 -20.63 -10.54
N GLU A 14 -1.53 -21.74 -11.23
CA GLU A 14 -2.10 -23.05 -10.88
C GLU A 14 -1.12 -23.92 -10.08
N ASP A 15 -1.64 -24.65 -9.08
CA ASP A 15 -0.85 -25.67 -8.36
C ASP A 15 -0.49 -26.81 -9.32
N SER A 16 0.81 -26.97 -9.53
CA SER A 16 1.39 -27.99 -10.41
C SER A 16 1.35 -29.42 -9.85
N GLY A 17 0.72 -29.63 -8.69
CA GLY A 17 0.68 -30.91 -7.96
C GLY A 17 1.80 -31.06 -6.93
N THR A 18 2.55 -29.97 -6.67
CA THR A 18 3.56 -29.87 -5.61
C THR A 18 2.95 -29.42 -4.28
N GLY A 19 1.71 -28.89 -4.30
CA GLY A 19 1.05 -28.31 -3.13
C GLY A 19 1.44 -26.85 -2.88
N MET A 20 2.20 -26.23 -3.79
CA MET A 20 2.61 -24.82 -3.72
C MET A 20 2.27 -24.12 -5.04
N SER A 21 1.61 -22.97 -4.94
CA SER A 21 1.42 -22.04 -6.05
C SER A 21 2.31 -20.81 -5.87
N MET A 22 2.58 -20.08 -6.96
CA MET A 22 3.24 -18.76 -6.87
C MET A 22 2.54 -17.86 -5.86
N GLN A 23 1.21 -17.95 -5.81
CA GLN A 23 0.37 -17.12 -4.97
C GLN A 23 0.59 -17.36 -3.48
N THR A 24 0.60 -18.63 -3.08
CA THR A 24 0.88 -19.00 -1.69
C THR A 24 2.29 -18.57 -1.27
N VAL A 25 3.28 -18.72 -2.15
CA VAL A 25 4.65 -18.28 -1.85
C VAL A 25 4.73 -16.76 -1.66
N VAL A 26 4.09 -16.00 -2.54
CA VAL A 26 4.08 -14.54 -2.42
C VAL A 26 3.38 -14.09 -1.12
N GLN A 27 2.27 -14.73 -0.75
CA GLN A 27 1.59 -14.48 0.53
C GLN A 27 2.49 -14.76 1.73
N GLU A 28 3.23 -15.88 1.71
CA GLU A 28 4.17 -16.21 2.78
C GLU A 28 5.30 -15.17 2.90
N ILE A 29 5.82 -14.68 1.78
CA ILE A 29 6.84 -13.60 1.79
C ILE A 29 6.25 -12.29 2.32
N ASN A 30 5.00 -11.96 1.98
CA ASN A 30 4.32 -10.79 2.56
C ASN A 30 4.19 -10.92 4.09
N ILE A 31 3.77 -12.08 4.58
CA ILE A 31 3.68 -12.36 6.03
C ILE A 31 5.05 -12.21 6.70
N GLU A 32 6.11 -12.72 6.08
CA GLU A 32 7.48 -12.57 6.58
C GLU A 32 7.92 -11.09 6.61
N TYR A 33 7.61 -10.34 5.55
CA TYR A 33 7.88 -8.91 5.46
C TYR A 33 7.17 -8.13 6.57
N ASP A 34 5.87 -8.37 6.76
CA ASP A 34 5.07 -7.72 7.79
C ASP A 34 5.58 -8.06 9.18
N THR A 35 5.95 -9.33 9.41
CA THR A 35 6.55 -9.77 10.68
C THR A 35 7.83 -8.99 10.96
N LYS A 36 8.74 -8.89 9.99
CA LYS A 36 10.00 -8.15 10.16
C LYS A 36 9.75 -6.66 10.42
N LEU A 37 8.77 -6.07 9.75
CA LEU A 37 8.38 -4.68 9.99
C LEU A 37 7.80 -4.46 11.40
N GLN A 38 7.04 -5.42 11.92
CA GLN A 38 6.55 -5.39 13.31
C GLN A 38 7.66 -5.61 14.33
N ASP A 39 8.63 -6.46 14.03
CA ASP A 39 9.82 -6.65 14.87
C ASP A 39 10.61 -5.34 14.98
N GLU A 40 10.78 -4.60 13.88
CA GLU A 40 11.41 -3.26 13.91
C GLU A 40 10.62 -2.26 14.75
N LYS A 41 9.28 -2.26 14.64
CA LYS A 41 8.40 -1.41 15.47
C LYS A 41 8.51 -1.76 16.95
N THR A 42 8.61 -3.03 17.29
CA THR A 42 8.61 -3.49 18.69
C THR A 42 10.02 -3.55 19.30
N SER A 43 11.06 -3.31 18.48
CA SER A 43 12.47 -3.35 18.90
C SER A 43 12.83 -2.26 19.91
N VAL A 44 12.14 -1.11 19.87
CA VAL A 44 12.38 0.05 20.75
C VAL A 44 11.06 0.65 21.20
N SER A 45 11.00 1.17 22.43
CA SER A 45 9.88 1.98 22.90
C SER A 45 9.96 3.38 22.31
N TYR A 46 8.88 3.86 21.71
CA TYR A 46 8.78 5.19 21.11
C TYR A 46 7.45 5.85 21.46
N ASP A 47 7.41 7.18 21.37
CA ASP A 47 6.19 7.98 21.53
C ASP A 47 5.55 8.28 20.16
N VAL A 48 6.39 8.44 19.13
CA VAL A 48 5.97 8.75 17.75
C VAL A 48 6.66 7.82 16.75
N LEU A 49 5.90 7.28 15.79
CA LEU A 49 6.40 6.49 14.66
C LEU A 49 6.27 7.32 13.38
N GLU A 50 7.38 7.48 12.67
CA GLU A 50 7.41 8.01 11.32
C GLU A 50 7.87 6.93 10.35
N MET A 51 7.05 6.64 9.34
CA MET A 51 7.37 5.67 8.31
C MET A 51 7.53 6.36 6.97
N SER A 52 8.54 5.98 6.20
CA SER A 52 8.79 6.55 4.87
C SER A 52 9.26 5.51 3.85
N GLY A 53 9.07 5.84 2.58
CA GLY A 53 9.43 5.00 1.45
C GLY A 53 8.48 3.82 1.21
N SER A 54 8.92 2.85 0.42
CA SER A 54 8.09 1.72 -0.04
C SER A 54 8.96 0.52 -0.43
N ARG A 55 8.34 -0.66 -0.41
CA ARG A 55 8.92 -1.88 -0.97
C ARG A 55 8.72 -1.96 -2.49
N ALA A 56 9.51 -2.81 -3.14
CA ALA A 56 9.34 -3.17 -4.54
C ALA A 56 7.96 -3.78 -4.79
N VAL A 57 7.39 -3.43 -5.94
CA VAL A 57 6.13 -4.01 -6.43
C VAL A 57 6.36 -5.44 -6.89
N TRP A 58 5.39 -6.32 -6.64
CA TRP A 58 5.51 -7.74 -6.97
C TRP A 58 5.76 -8.02 -8.45
N LYS A 59 5.20 -7.18 -9.34
CA LYS A 59 5.47 -7.23 -10.78
C LYS A 59 6.98 -7.19 -11.09
N GLU A 60 7.73 -6.29 -10.44
CA GLU A 60 9.17 -6.18 -10.66
C GLU A 60 9.95 -7.33 -10.05
N VAL A 61 9.60 -7.72 -8.81
CA VAL A 61 10.23 -8.86 -8.13
C VAL A 61 10.09 -10.14 -8.94
N LEU A 62 8.88 -10.41 -9.43
CA LEU A 62 8.59 -11.60 -10.23
C LEU A 62 9.22 -11.54 -11.63
N ALA A 63 9.32 -10.36 -12.24
CA ALA A 63 10.02 -10.20 -13.52
C ALA A 63 11.53 -10.48 -13.38
N VAL A 64 12.17 -9.92 -12.34
CA VAL A 64 13.59 -10.19 -12.02
C VAL A 64 13.81 -11.66 -11.71
N TYR A 65 12.94 -12.26 -10.88
CA TYR A 65 12.94 -13.69 -10.59
C TYR A 65 12.86 -14.52 -11.86
N SER A 66 11.91 -14.20 -12.74
CA SER A 66 11.67 -14.96 -13.96
C SER A 66 12.91 -14.98 -14.86
N VAL A 67 13.50 -13.81 -15.11
CA VAL A 67 14.71 -13.72 -15.92
C VAL A 67 15.88 -14.43 -15.24
N LYS A 68 16.15 -14.14 -13.96
CA LYS A 68 17.29 -14.72 -13.23
C LYS A 68 17.25 -16.25 -13.19
N VAL A 69 16.08 -16.83 -12.91
CA VAL A 69 15.93 -18.28 -12.71
C VAL A 69 15.86 -19.02 -14.03
N ASN A 70 15.17 -18.47 -15.03
CA ASN A 70 15.03 -19.14 -16.33
C ASN A 70 16.30 -19.09 -17.18
N THR A 71 17.07 -18.01 -17.04
CA THR A 71 18.30 -17.79 -17.82
C THR A 71 19.58 -18.02 -17.03
N ASP A 72 19.48 -18.69 -15.87
CA ASP A 72 20.65 -19.08 -15.08
C ASP A 72 21.61 -19.93 -15.93
N PRO A 73 22.89 -19.53 -16.06
CA PRO A 73 23.83 -20.21 -16.94
C PRO A 73 24.25 -21.60 -16.45
N ASP A 74 24.16 -21.83 -15.14
CA ASP A 74 24.61 -23.07 -14.50
C ASP A 74 23.44 -24.04 -14.27
N ASN A 75 22.26 -23.52 -13.93
CA ASN A 75 21.09 -24.32 -13.61
C ASN A 75 19.78 -23.62 -14.03
N PRO A 76 19.47 -23.53 -15.34
CA PRO A 76 18.25 -22.90 -15.82
C PRO A 76 17.02 -23.70 -15.40
N GLN A 77 16.02 -23.02 -14.84
CA GLN A 77 14.78 -23.62 -14.36
C GLN A 77 13.56 -23.01 -15.04
N GLU A 78 12.48 -23.77 -15.17
CA GLU A 78 11.20 -23.18 -15.55
C GLU A 78 10.60 -22.38 -14.38
N VAL A 79 9.70 -21.46 -14.70
CA VAL A 79 9.14 -20.48 -13.75
C VAL A 79 7.62 -20.53 -13.70
N ALA A 80 7.02 -21.55 -14.32
CA ALA A 80 5.58 -21.78 -14.34
C ALA A 80 5.12 -22.63 -13.14
N THR A 81 6.01 -23.34 -12.47
CA THR A 81 5.68 -24.13 -11.26
C THR A 81 6.50 -23.70 -10.06
N MET A 82 6.01 -24.06 -8.87
CA MET A 82 6.63 -23.66 -7.61
C MET A 82 6.95 -24.85 -6.70
N ASP A 83 8.12 -24.77 -6.08
CA ASP A 83 8.65 -25.74 -5.13
C ASP A 83 9.52 -24.99 -4.08
N GLU A 84 9.95 -25.66 -3.01
CA GLU A 84 10.71 -25.02 -1.93
C GLU A 84 12.01 -24.35 -2.41
N SER A 85 12.67 -24.92 -3.42
CA SER A 85 13.94 -24.35 -3.91
C SER A 85 13.71 -23.05 -4.66
N LYS A 86 12.68 -23.02 -5.51
CA LYS A 86 12.26 -21.82 -6.24
C LYS A 86 11.64 -20.76 -5.32
N LYS A 87 10.90 -21.18 -4.30
CA LYS A 87 10.41 -20.30 -3.23
C LYS A 87 11.56 -19.59 -2.55
N GLN A 88 12.59 -20.33 -2.12
CA GLN A 88 13.77 -19.71 -1.48
C GLN A 88 14.44 -18.70 -2.41
N LEU A 89 14.61 -19.03 -3.70
CA LEU A 89 15.15 -18.09 -4.69
C LEU A 89 14.31 -16.81 -4.81
N LEU A 90 12.98 -16.93 -4.81
CA LEU A 90 12.08 -15.77 -4.86
C LEU A 90 12.16 -14.94 -3.57
N THR A 91 12.18 -15.58 -2.40
CA THR A 91 12.36 -14.91 -1.10
C THR A 91 13.69 -14.15 -1.04
N ASP A 92 14.78 -14.77 -1.49
CA ASP A 92 16.10 -14.15 -1.52
C ASP A 92 16.11 -12.92 -2.44
N ILE A 93 15.54 -13.02 -3.64
CA ILE A 93 15.42 -11.88 -4.57
C ILE A 93 14.57 -10.76 -3.95
N PHE A 94 13.44 -11.09 -3.31
CA PHE A 94 12.60 -10.10 -2.64
C PHE A 94 13.40 -9.33 -1.57
N TRP A 95 14.18 -10.02 -0.74
CA TRP A 95 14.99 -9.37 0.30
C TRP A 95 16.25 -8.70 -0.21
N GLU A 96 16.79 -9.11 -1.36
CA GLU A 96 17.85 -8.36 -2.04
C GLU A 96 17.32 -7.08 -2.68
N MET A 97 16.06 -7.06 -3.11
CA MET A 97 15.37 -5.87 -3.61
C MET A 97 14.98 -4.91 -2.50
N ASN A 98 14.56 -5.42 -1.34
CA ASN A 98 13.94 -4.62 -0.28
C ASN A 98 14.84 -4.46 0.94
N GLU A 99 14.89 -3.24 1.47
CA GLU A 99 15.60 -2.93 2.70
C GLU A 99 14.69 -2.18 3.67
N ILE A 100 14.67 -2.64 4.92
CA ILE A 100 13.99 -1.96 6.04
C ILE A 100 15.10 -1.45 6.96
N ARG A 101 15.10 -0.14 7.23
CA ARG A 101 16.00 0.48 8.20
C ARG A 101 15.20 1.16 9.28
N SER A 102 15.62 1.00 10.53
CA SER A 102 15.10 1.74 11.65
C SER A 102 16.16 2.68 12.23
N SER A 103 15.73 3.83 12.72
CA SER A 103 16.55 4.72 13.53
C SER A 103 15.69 5.41 14.58
N THR A 104 16.31 5.84 15.67
CA THR A 104 15.60 6.56 16.72
C THR A 104 16.23 7.93 16.95
N ASP A 105 15.39 8.90 17.29
CA ASP A 105 15.81 10.22 17.72
C ASP A 105 14.98 10.66 18.93
N THR A 106 15.43 11.66 19.65
CA THR A 106 14.67 12.24 20.76
C THR A 106 14.59 13.75 20.58
N LYS A 107 13.36 14.25 20.45
CA LYS A 107 13.08 15.67 20.23
C LYS A 107 12.36 16.24 21.42
N THR A 108 12.66 17.51 21.70
CA THR A 108 11.98 18.29 22.73
C THR A 108 11.07 19.29 22.05
N GLU A 109 9.77 19.18 22.28
CA GLU A 109 8.75 19.99 21.62
C GLU A 109 7.92 20.74 22.67
N THR A 110 7.52 21.97 22.32
CA THR A 110 6.59 22.74 23.14
C THR A 110 5.17 22.36 22.74
N VAL A 111 4.46 21.69 23.64
CA VAL A 111 3.05 21.35 23.49
C VAL A 111 2.22 22.39 24.24
N ILE A 112 1.33 23.05 23.51
CA ILE A 112 0.35 23.97 24.09
C ILE A 112 -0.91 23.14 24.40
N THR A 113 -1.31 23.14 25.67
CA THR A 113 -2.55 22.50 26.11
C THR A 113 -3.55 23.57 26.49
N GLU A 114 -4.72 23.55 25.87
CA GLU A 114 -5.83 24.44 26.17
C GLU A 114 -6.72 23.81 27.25
N THR A 115 -6.93 24.54 28.34
CA THR A 115 -7.80 24.11 29.46
C THR A 115 -8.83 25.17 29.77
N ASP A 116 -10.08 24.76 30.02
CA ASP A 116 -11.14 25.65 30.49
C ASP A 116 -10.94 25.91 31.99
N ASP A 117 -10.85 27.19 32.38
CA ASP A 117 -10.69 27.64 33.77
C ASP A 117 -11.95 27.44 34.65
N GLY A 118 -12.98 26.78 34.12
CA GLY A 118 -14.27 26.55 34.77
C GLY A 118 -15.19 27.78 34.71
N HIS A 119 -14.77 28.85 34.04
CA HIS A 119 -15.56 30.06 33.78
C HIS A 119 -15.78 30.32 32.28
N GLY A 120 -15.36 29.38 31.41
CA GLY A 120 -15.53 29.48 29.96
C GLY A 120 -14.42 30.26 29.27
N ASN A 121 -13.29 30.53 29.95
CA ASN A 121 -12.09 31.07 29.30
C ASN A 121 -11.12 29.93 28.98
N ILE A 122 -10.57 29.97 27.78
CA ILE A 122 -9.51 29.04 27.36
C ILE A 122 -8.17 29.57 27.91
N VAL A 123 -7.50 28.74 28.70
CA VAL A 123 -6.14 28.97 29.20
C VAL A 123 -5.18 28.05 28.47
N GLU A 124 -4.27 28.64 27.71
CA GLU A 124 -3.16 27.95 27.07
C GLU A 124 -2.01 27.74 28.07
N THR A 125 -1.62 26.49 28.30
CA THR A 125 -0.44 26.13 29.08
C THR A 125 0.60 25.53 28.15
N GLU A 126 1.74 26.23 28.00
CA GLU A 126 2.91 25.70 27.31
C GLU A 126 3.64 24.70 28.22
N SER A 127 3.85 23.49 27.72
CA SER A 127 4.64 22.46 28.37
C SER A 127 5.69 21.94 27.42
N THR A 128 6.89 21.67 27.93
CA THR A 128 7.96 21.09 27.14
C THR A 128 7.93 19.58 27.33
N VAL A 129 7.69 18.84 26.26
CA VAL A 129 7.66 17.37 26.25
C VAL A 129 8.84 16.86 25.46
N THR A 130 9.57 15.90 26.02
CA THR A 130 10.58 15.14 25.29
C THR A 130 9.94 13.87 24.77
N GLN A 131 9.97 13.67 23.45
CA GLN A 131 9.40 12.53 22.76
C GLN A 131 10.49 11.75 22.04
N THR A 132 10.44 10.43 22.14
CA THR A 132 11.26 9.51 21.36
C THR A 132 10.55 9.17 20.06
N TYR A 133 11.21 9.47 18.95
CA TYR A 133 10.75 9.17 17.59
C TYR A 133 11.43 7.89 17.09
N LEU A 134 10.64 6.97 16.54
CA LEU A 134 11.13 5.86 15.73
C LEU A 134 10.88 6.18 14.26
N TYR A 135 11.94 6.21 13.47
CA TYR A 135 11.86 6.33 12.01
C TYR A 135 12.08 4.95 11.40
N ILE A 136 11.13 4.51 10.57
CA ILE A 136 11.30 3.31 9.75
C ILE A 136 11.30 3.74 8.28
N THR A 137 12.40 3.50 7.60
CA THR A 137 12.54 3.75 6.16
C THR A 137 12.53 2.40 5.44
N VAL A 138 11.58 2.24 4.54
CA VAL A 138 11.55 1.14 3.57
C VAL A 138 12.07 1.66 2.24
N SER A 139 13.10 1.03 1.72
CA SER A 139 13.63 1.35 0.38
C SER A 139 13.72 0.09 -0.46
N HIS A 140 13.69 0.27 -1.77
CA HIS A 140 13.86 -0.85 -2.69
C HIS A 140 14.76 -0.49 -3.87
N LYS A 141 15.34 -1.52 -4.48
CA LYS A 141 15.97 -1.46 -5.79
C LYS A 141 14.92 -1.68 -6.88
N THR A 142 15.02 -0.91 -7.94
CA THR A 142 14.27 -1.11 -9.18
C THR A 142 14.71 -2.39 -9.89
N ALA A 143 13.88 -2.89 -10.81
CA ALA A 143 14.23 -4.02 -11.66
C ALA A 143 15.56 -3.80 -12.43
N ASP A 144 15.84 -2.58 -12.89
CA ASP A 144 17.09 -2.24 -13.59
C ASP A 144 18.31 -2.29 -12.67
N GLU A 145 18.19 -1.81 -11.43
CA GLU A 145 19.25 -1.92 -10.43
C GLU A 145 19.54 -3.38 -10.08
N MET A 146 18.51 -4.23 -10.03
CA MET A 146 18.68 -5.67 -9.84
C MET A 146 19.35 -6.34 -11.05
N ALA A 147 18.94 -5.97 -12.27
CA ALA A 147 19.57 -6.46 -13.50
C ALA A 147 21.06 -6.10 -13.52
N ALA A 148 21.42 -4.89 -13.12
CA ALA A 148 22.80 -4.46 -12.97
C ALA A 148 23.55 -5.25 -11.88
N GLN A 149 22.91 -5.45 -10.71
CA GLN A 149 23.49 -6.22 -9.59
C GLN A 149 23.77 -7.67 -9.98
N TYR A 150 22.89 -8.30 -10.75
CA TYR A 150 23.06 -9.67 -11.23
C TYR A 150 23.91 -9.80 -12.50
N GLY A 151 24.33 -8.68 -13.09
CA GLY A 151 25.13 -8.69 -14.31
C GLY A 151 24.37 -9.22 -15.53
N PHE A 152 23.07 -8.91 -15.63
CA PHE A 152 22.26 -9.29 -16.79
C PHE A 152 22.89 -8.77 -18.08
N ASN A 153 22.98 -9.66 -19.07
CA ASN A 153 23.41 -9.31 -20.42
C ASN A 153 22.28 -8.59 -21.19
N GLU A 154 22.55 -8.15 -22.41
CA GLU A 154 21.57 -7.38 -23.19
C GLU A 154 20.29 -8.18 -23.49
N GLU A 155 20.38 -9.48 -23.77
CA GLU A 155 19.21 -10.34 -24.01
C GLU A 155 18.35 -10.47 -22.74
N GLN A 156 18.97 -10.66 -21.57
CA GLN A 156 18.26 -10.73 -20.28
C GLN A 156 17.57 -9.41 -19.93
N LYS A 157 18.16 -8.26 -20.28
CA LYS A 157 17.52 -6.96 -20.12
C LYS A 157 16.35 -6.76 -21.08
N GLU A 158 16.46 -7.24 -22.32
CA GLU A 158 15.35 -7.23 -23.27
C GLU A 158 14.17 -8.07 -22.73
N TYR A 159 14.43 -9.27 -22.20
CA TYR A 159 13.41 -10.08 -21.54
C TYR A 159 12.77 -9.37 -20.34
N LEU A 160 13.57 -8.70 -19.51
CA LEU A 160 13.07 -7.95 -18.36
C LEU A 160 12.16 -6.79 -18.82
N ALA A 161 12.58 -6.05 -19.84
CA ALA A 161 11.81 -4.95 -20.42
C ALA A 161 10.50 -5.45 -21.03
N GLU A 162 10.53 -6.56 -21.78
CA GLU A 162 9.32 -7.17 -22.35
C GLU A 162 8.36 -7.64 -21.25
N LEU A 163 8.85 -8.32 -20.21
CA LEU A 163 8.02 -8.72 -19.07
C LEU A 163 7.35 -7.53 -18.39
N LEU A 164 8.07 -6.42 -18.24
CA LEU A 164 7.57 -5.22 -17.57
C LEU A 164 6.72 -4.31 -18.46
N ALA A 165 6.69 -4.56 -19.77
CA ALA A 165 5.94 -3.77 -20.73
C ALA A 165 4.43 -3.70 -20.38
N ASP A 166 3.82 -2.55 -20.64
CA ASP A 166 2.43 -2.28 -20.26
C ASP A 166 1.44 -3.25 -20.91
N GLU A 167 1.75 -3.79 -22.10
CA GLU A 167 0.92 -4.77 -22.78
C GLU A 167 0.73 -6.05 -21.95
N ASN A 168 1.68 -6.36 -21.07
CA ASN A 168 1.65 -7.53 -20.20
C ASN A 168 0.97 -7.28 -18.85
N ASN A 169 0.49 -6.06 -18.58
CA ASN A 169 -0.19 -5.75 -17.30
C ASN A 169 -1.36 -6.68 -17.02
N SER A 170 -2.17 -7.02 -18.04
CA SER A 170 -3.30 -7.94 -17.88
C SER A 170 -2.89 -9.37 -17.50
N LEU A 171 -1.70 -9.81 -17.93
CA LEU A 171 -1.15 -11.13 -17.57
C LEU A 171 -0.58 -11.11 -16.15
N TRP A 172 0.08 -10.01 -15.77
CA TRP A 172 0.50 -9.80 -14.38
C TRP A 172 -0.67 -9.77 -13.42
N SER A 173 -1.78 -9.11 -13.79
CA SER A 173 -2.99 -9.13 -12.99
C SER A 173 -3.49 -10.56 -12.75
N GLN A 174 -3.41 -11.46 -13.74
CA GLN A 174 -3.83 -12.86 -13.57
C GLN A 174 -2.92 -13.64 -12.61
N VAL A 175 -1.60 -13.46 -12.71
CA VAL A 175 -0.64 -14.10 -11.80
C VAL A 175 -0.86 -13.61 -10.37
N LEU A 176 -1.07 -12.31 -10.21
CA LEU A 176 -1.20 -11.64 -8.92
C LEU A 176 -2.63 -11.70 -8.34
N TYR A 177 -3.61 -12.15 -9.11
CA TYR A 177 -5.01 -12.25 -8.69
C TYR A 177 -5.17 -13.21 -7.51
N GLY A 178 -5.63 -12.74 -6.34
CA GLY A 178 -5.83 -13.59 -5.16
C GLY A 178 -4.59 -13.80 -4.27
N ILE A 179 -3.42 -13.24 -4.64
CA ILE A 179 -2.22 -13.13 -3.78
C ILE A 179 -2.43 -12.15 -2.59
N THR A 180 -3.52 -11.44 -2.70
CA THR A 180 -4.05 -10.33 -1.97
C THR A 180 -4.73 -10.63 -0.63
N GLY A 181 -4.49 -11.83 -0.09
CA GLY A 181 -4.75 -12.10 1.31
C GLY A 181 -3.67 -11.44 2.14
N THR A 182 -4.00 -10.29 2.74
CA THR A 182 -3.17 -9.36 3.55
C THR A 182 -2.34 -8.37 2.74
N ASP A 183 -2.92 -7.23 2.33
CA ASP A 183 -2.22 -6.21 1.55
C ASP A 183 -2.32 -4.80 2.18
N ASP A 184 -1.39 -4.50 3.08
CA ASP A 184 -1.04 -3.14 3.51
C ASP A 184 -0.31 -2.34 2.40
N GLN A 185 -0.32 -2.78 1.13
CA GLN A 185 0.39 -2.10 0.04
C GLN A 185 -0.14 -0.70 -0.20
N ILE A 186 -1.47 -0.56 -0.35
CA ILE A 186 -2.09 0.76 -0.50
C ILE A 186 -1.92 1.60 0.77
N VAL A 187 -1.89 0.96 1.94
CA VAL A 187 -1.61 1.62 3.22
C VAL A 187 -0.19 2.16 3.25
N THR A 188 0.79 1.38 2.82
CA THR A 188 2.21 1.75 2.75
C THR A 188 2.43 2.90 1.77
N VAL A 189 1.84 2.81 0.58
CA VAL A 189 1.86 3.91 -0.40
C VAL A 189 1.24 5.16 0.21
N ALA A 190 0.07 5.07 0.83
CA ALA A 190 -0.57 6.22 1.46
C ALA A 190 0.28 6.82 2.59
N LEU A 191 0.86 6.00 3.47
CA LEU A 191 1.74 6.45 4.56
C LEU A 191 2.97 7.19 4.03
N SER A 192 3.55 6.76 2.91
CA SER A 192 4.69 7.43 2.28
C SER A 192 4.40 8.88 1.84
N GLN A 193 3.12 9.25 1.75
CA GLN A 193 2.68 10.55 1.27
C GLN A 193 2.37 11.55 2.40
N ILE A 194 2.43 11.14 3.68
CA ILE A 194 2.13 12.00 4.83
C ILE A 194 2.94 13.30 4.75
N GLY A 195 2.26 14.43 5.01
CA GLY A 195 2.86 15.76 4.98
C GLY A 195 2.85 16.43 3.60
N THR A 196 2.46 15.73 2.53
CA THR A 196 2.31 16.34 1.20
C THR A 196 1.20 17.39 1.22
N MET A 197 1.50 18.62 0.83
CA MET A 197 0.57 19.76 0.87
C MET A 197 0.02 20.13 -0.51
N GLY A 198 -1.20 20.67 -0.57
CA GLY A 198 -1.81 21.25 -1.77
C GLY A 198 -2.25 20.25 -2.85
N GLY A 199 -1.80 18.99 -2.76
CA GLY A 199 -2.29 17.87 -3.55
C GLY A 199 -1.94 17.89 -5.04
N ASP A 200 -1.04 18.79 -5.48
CA ASP A 200 -0.64 18.94 -6.89
C ASP A 200 -0.33 17.61 -7.59
N PRO A 201 0.46 16.68 -6.99
CA PRO A 201 0.72 15.39 -7.60
C PRO A 201 -0.55 14.57 -7.90
N TYR A 202 -1.58 14.67 -7.07
CA TYR A 202 -2.76 13.80 -7.16
C TYR A 202 -3.81 14.34 -8.12
N TRP A 203 -4.20 15.61 -7.98
CA TRP A 203 -5.23 16.17 -8.86
C TRP A 203 -4.69 16.44 -10.27
N SER A 204 -3.39 16.74 -10.43
CA SER A 204 -2.80 16.88 -11.77
C SER A 204 -2.68 15.54 -12.48
N TRP A 205 -2.21 14.48 -11.78
CA TRP A 205 -2.19 13.11 -12.30
C TRP A 205 -3.59 12.62 -12.69
N TYR A 206 -4.61 12.98 -11.92
CA TYR A 206 -5.98 12.62 -12.24
C TYR A 206 -6.45 13.27 -13.56
N GLY A 207 -5.88 14.43 -13.92
CA GLY A 207 -6.15 15.17 -15.15
C GLY A 207 -6.75 16.57 -14.95
N PHE A 208 -6.74 17.10 -13.72
CA PHE A 208 -7.19 18.47 -13.46
C PHE A 208 -6.08 19.49 -13.74
N ASN A 209 -6.44 20.61 -14.36
CA ASN A 209 -5.49 21.68 -14.70
C ASN A 209 -5.34 22.74 -13.59
N SER A 210 -6.02 22.57 -12.47
CA SER A 210 -5.99 23.48 -11.31
C SER A 210 -6.47 22.74 -10.05
N ARG A 211 -6.11 23.28 -8.87
CA ARG A 211 -6.51 22.72 -7.57
C ARG A 211 -8.02 22.47 -7.48
N VAL A 212 -8.37 21.25 -7.11
CA VAL A 212 -9.73 20.79 -6.76
C VAL A 212 -9.70 20.14 -5.37
N GLU A 213 -10.85 19.82 -4.78
CA GLU A 213 -10.85 18.93 -3.61
C GLU A 213 -10.31 17.55 -4.03
N TRP A 214 -9.24 17.09 -3.38
CA TRP A 214 -8.37 16.06 -3.95
C TRP A 214 -8.29 14.77 -3.12
N CYS A 215 -9.17 14.59 -2.11
CA CYS A 215 -9.21 13.38 -1.27
C CYS A 215 -9.38 12.10 -2.09
N ALA A 216 -10.35 12.06 -3.01
CA ALA A 216 -10.58 10.91 -3.89
C ALA A 216 -9.49 10.75 -4.97
N CYS A 217 -8.91 11.86 -5.44
CA CYS A 217 -7.77 11.82 -6.37
C CYS A 217 -6.57 11.14 -5.69
N PHE A 218 -6.33 11.42 -4.41
CA PHE A 218 -5.29 10.78 -3.61
C PHE A 218 -5.52 9.27 -3.49
N VAL A 219 -6.73 8.82 -3.10
CA VAL A 219 -7.02 7.38 -3.02
C VAL A 219 -6.85 6.69 -4.37
N SER A 220 -7.32 7.32 -5.45
CA SER A 220 -7.10 6.81 -6.82
C SER A 220 -5.63 6.75 -7.21
N TRP A 221 -4.84 7.74 -6.80
CA TRP A 221 -3.40 7.74 -7.05
C TRP A 221 -2.72 6.60 -6.29
N CYS A 222 -3.03 6.40 -5.00
CA CYS A 222 -2.48 5.27 -4.25
C CYS A 222 -2.87 3.92 -4.87
N ALA A 223 -4.12 3.79 -5.34
CA ALA A 223 -4.57 2.60 -6.05
C ALA A 223 -3.86 2.41 -7.40
N ASN A 224 -3.49 3.49 -8.10
CA ASN A 224 -2.68 3.44 -9.31
C ASN A 224 -1.28 2.89 -9.04
N GLU A 225 -0.61 3.43 -8.02
CA GLU A 225 0.75 2.99 -7.67
C GLU A 225 0.80 1.52 -7.24
N CYS A 226 -0.31 0.99 -6.74
CA CYS A 226 -0.46 -0.43 -6.43
C CYS A 226 -0.92 -1.30 -7.63
N GLY A 227 -1.22 -0.71 -8.79
CA GLY A 227 -1.81 -1.41 -9.94
C GLY A 227 -3.27 -1.86 -9.75
N TYR A 228 -3.94 -1.39 -8.70
CA TYR A 228 -5.29 -1.82 -8.32
C TYR A 228 -6.39 -1.26 -9.22
N ILE A 229 -6.14 -0.16 -9.92
CA ILE A 229 -7.07 0.35 -10.93
C ILE A 229 -7.16 -0.61 -12.11
N ASP A 230 -6.01 -0.97 -12.68
CA ASP A 230 -5.94 -1.85 -13.86
C ASP A 230 -6.41 -3.28 -13.52
N ALA A 231 -6.13 -3.74 -12.30
CA ALA A 231 -6.63 -5.02 -11.79
C ALA A 231 -8.15 -5.01 -11.49
N GLY A 232 -8.81 -3.85 -11.52
CA GLY A 232 -10.24 -3.73 -11.23
C GLY A 232 -10.61 -3.97 -9.76
N VAL A 233 -9.66 -3.73 -8.85
CA VAL A 233 -9.77 -3.92 -7.40
C VAL A 233 -10.31 -2.64 -6.72
N ILE A 234 -9.82 -1.48 -7.14
CA ILE A 234 -10.27 -0.15 -6.69
C ILE A 234 -10.55 0.72 -7.92
N PRO A 235 -11.65 1.49 -7.98
CA PRO A 235 -11.94 2.34 -9.12
C PRO A 235 -10.99 3.53 -9.21
N LYS A 236 -10.80 4.09 -10.41
CA LYS A 236 -10.31 5.46 -10.57
C LYS A 236 -11.47 6.45 -10.39
N TYR A 237 -11.48 7.24 -9.32
CA TYR A 237 -12.56 8.18 -8.99
C TYR A 237 -12.04 9.50 -8.39
N ALA A 238 -12.65 10.62 -8.77
CA ALA A 238 -12.41 11.93 -8.16
C ALA A 238 -13.62 12.44 -7.34
N GLY A 239 -14.80 11.84 -7.50
CA GLY A 239 -15.98 12.14 -6.71
C GLY A 239 -16.28 11.00 -5.75
N CYS A 240 -16.32 11.29 -4.44
CA CYS A 240 -16.52 10.28 -3.39
C CYS A 240 -17.79 9.45 -3.60
N VAL A 241 -18.89 10.09 -4.02
CA VAL A 241 -20.16 9.41 -4.35
C VAL A 241 -19.99 8.32 -5.42
N ASN A 242 -19.13 8.55 -6.43
CA ASN A 242 -18.87 7.55 -7.47
C ASN A 242 -18.09 6.35 -6.92
N GLY A 243 -17.14 6.59 -6.00
CA GLY A 243 -16.43 5.52 -5.30
C GLY A 243 -17.39 4.66 -4.47
N VAL A 244 -18.26 5.30 -3.69
CA VAL A 244 -19.31 4.61 -2.90
C VAL A 244 -20.19 3.75 -3.81
N GLN A 245 -20.70 4.32 -4.90
CA GLN A 245 -21.59 3.59 -5.81
C GLN A 245 -20.90 2.38 -6.45
N TRP A 246 -19.63 2.51 -6.85
CA TRP A 246 -18.86 1.42 -7.44
C TRP A 246 -18.72 0.22 -6.50
N PHE A 247 -18.41 0.46 -5.21
CA PHE A 247 -18.32 -0.61 -4.22
C PHE A 247 -19.69 -1.23 -3.92
N LYS A 248 -20.77 -0.41 -3.86
CA LYS A 248 -22.14 -0.90 -3.67
C LYS A 248 -22.60 -1.80 -4.81
N ASP A 249 -22.36 -1.40 -6.06
CA ASP A 249 -22.75 -2.16 -7.26
C ASP A 249 -22.07 -3.54 -7.34
N ARG A 250 -20.94 -3.70 -6.66
CA ARG A 250 -20.15 -4.95 -6.62
C ARG A 250 -20.39 -5.78 -5.35
N GLY A 251 -21.30 -5.35 -4.47
CA GLY A 251 -21.51 -6.01 -3.18
C GLY A 251 -20.31 -5.92 -2.24
N GLN A 252 -19.43 -4.95 -2.46
CA GLN A 252 -18.17 -4.71 -1.75
C GLN A 252 -18.30 -3.51 -0.78
N TRP A 253 -19.50 -3.28 -0.25
CA TRP A 253 -19.79 -2.16 0.63
C TRP A 253 -20.17 -2.66 2.02
N LEU A 254 -19.55 -2.07 3.04
CA LEU A 254 -19.90 -2.26 4.45
C LEU A 254 -20.40 -0.92 5.02
N ASP A 255 -21.43 -0.97 5.86
CA ASP A 255 -21.87 0.22 6.58
C ASP A 255 -20.91 0.55 7.74
N ASN A 256 -21.17 1.68 8.41
CA ASN A 256 -20.31 2.19 9.47
C ASN A 256 -20.27 1.33 10.74
N SER A 257 -21.14 0.33 10.88
CA SER A 257 -21.14 -0.58 12.03
C SER A 257 -20.08 -1.68 11.93
N ALA A 258 -19.50 -1.87 10.75
CA ALA A 258 -18.42 -2.82 10.53
C ALA A 258 -17.11 -2.35 11.21
N GLU A 259 -16.35 -3.30 11.73
CA GLU A 259 -14.95 -3.09 12.07
C GLU A 259 -14.12 -3.24 10.77
N PRO A 260 -13.52 -2.17 10.24
CA PRO A 260 -12.82 -2.23 8.97
C PRO A 260 -11.47 -2.93 9.11
N THR A 261 -10.92 -3.40 7.99
CA THR A 261 -9.54 -3.91 7.93
C THR A 261 -8.63 -2.91 7.23
N PRO A 262 -7.30 -2.95 7.48
CA PRO A 262 -6.33 -2.21 6.67
C PRO A 262 -6.58 -2.37 5.16
N GLY A 263 -6.33 -1.30 4.42
CA GLY A 263 -6.53 -1.20 2.98
C GLY A 263 -7.94 -0.78 2.57
N MET A 264 -8.98 -1.06 3.36
CA MET A 264 -10.35 -0.64 3.04
C MET A 264 -10.44 0.87 2.77
N ILE A 265 -11.32 1.26 1.87
CA ILE A 265 -11.54 2.66 1.54
C ILE A 265 -12.64 3.20 2.44
N ILE A 266 -12.31 4.12 3.33
CA ILE A 266 -13.28 4.75 4.22
C ILE A 266 -13.94 5.94 3.53
N PHE A 267 -15.22 6.14 3.79
CA PHE A 267 -16.00 7.26 3.28
C PHE A 267 -16.75 7.96 4.42
N PHE A 268 -16.83 9.28 4.35
CA PHE A 268 -17.48 10.12 5.36
C PHE A 268 -18.64 10.92 4.77
N ASP A 269 -19.63 11.17 5.61
CA ASP A 269 -20.80 12.06 5.41
C ASP A 269 -20.82 13.03 6.60
N TRP A 270 -20.28 14.24 6.40
CA TRP A 270 -19.91 15.18 7.45
C TRP A 270 -21.11 15.97 7.95
N ALA A 271 -21.25 16.09 9.27
CA ALA A 271 -22.39 16.77 9.87
C ALA A 271 -22.38 18.29 9.65
N SER A 272 -21.22 18.89 9.40
CA SER A 272 -21.08 20.33 9.13
C SER A 272 -21.74 20.75 7.81
N GLY A 273 -21.86 19.83 6.84
CA GLY A 273 -22.64 20.00 5.61
C GLY A 273 -24.12 19.64 5.75
N GLY A 274 -24.47 19.01 6.87
CA GLY A 274 -25.73 18.28 7.06
C GLY A 274 -25.61 16.87 6.48
N GLN A 275 -25.82 15.85 7.32
CA GLN A 275 -25.72 14.45 6.86
C GLN A 275 -26.83 14.15 5.85
N ASP A 276 -26.47 14.09 4.57
CA ASP A 276 -27.41 13.92 3.47
C ASP A 276 -27.37 12.51 2.85
N GLY A 277 -26.54 11.63 3.42
CA GLY A 277 -26.32 10.26 2.97
C GLY A 277 -25.40 10.13 1.77
N LEU A 278 -24.80 11.24 1.31
CA LEU A 278 -23.78 11.27 0.26
C LEU A 278 -22.40 11.43 0.89
N SER A 279 -21.38 10.94 0.19
CA SER A 279 -20.02 11.02 0.72
C SER A 279 -19.37 12.36 0.36
N ASP A 280 -18.88 13.05 1.38
CA ASP A 280 -18.10 14.28 1.28
C ASP A 280 -16.60 14.02 1.17
N HIS A 281 -16.12 12.97 1.85
CA HIS A 281 -14.69 12.70 2.00
C HIS A 281 -14.38 11.21 1.97
N THR A 282 -13.13 10.88 1.62
CA THR A 282 -12.65 9.51 1.54
C THR A 282 -11.18 9.42 1.94
N GLY A 283 -10.78 8.26 2.45
CA GLY A 283 -9.40 7.95 2.81
C GLY A 283 -9.14 6.44 2.76
N ILE A 284 -7.95 6.04 3.22
CA ILE A 284 -7.54 4.64 3.28
C ILE A 284 -7.43 4.23 4.74
N VAL A 285 -8.04 3.11 5.11
CA VAL A 285 -7.92 2.52 6.45
C VAL A 285 -6.50 1.99 6.62
N GLN A 286 -5.78 2.54 7.60
CA GLN A 286 -4.42 2.12 7.94
C GLN A 286 -4.44 0.92 8.90
N LYS A 287 -5.20 1.04 9.99
CA LYS A 287 -5.34 -0.01 11.02
C LYS A 287 -6.58 0.22 11.88
N VAL A 288 -6.97 -0.81 12.63
CA VAL A 288 -7.91 -0.70 13.74
C VAL A 288 -7.22 -1.14 15.02
N GLU A 289 -7.28 -0.32 16.06
CA GLU A 289 -6.65 -0.60 17.35
C GLU A 289 -7.43 0.09 18.46
N ASN A 290 -7.64 -0.62 19.58
CA ASN A 290 -8.31 -0.08 20.76
C ASN A 290 -9.69 0.56 20.48
N GLY A 291 -10.48 -0.06 19.59
CA GLY A 291 -11.81 0.42 19.22
C GLY A 291 -11.80 1.71 18.38
N ARG A 292 -10.66 2.04 17.77
CA ARG A 292 -10.51 3.18 16.87
C ARG A 292 -10.00 2.73 15.51
N VAL A 293 -10.53 3.32 14.45
CA VAL A 293 -10.00 3.23 13.10
C VAL A 293 -8.98 4.36 12.89
N TYR A 294 -7.81 4.02 12.37
CA TYR A 294 -6.76 4.93 11.94
C TYR A 294 -6.74 4.97 10.41
N THR A 295 -6.60 6.16 9.85
CA THR A 295 -6.76 6.38 8.40
C THR A 295 -5.64 7.27 7.87
N VAL A 296 -5.33 7.14 6.59
CA VAL A 296 -4.52 8.11 5.85
C VAL A 296 -5.41 8.80 4.82
N GLU A 297 -5.47 10.12 4.91
CA GLU A 297 -6.44 10.95 4.19
C GLU A 297 -5.72 12.07 3.46
N GLY A 298 -5.96 12.15 2.15
CA GLY A 298 -5.56 13.29 1.35
C GLY A 298 -6.55 14.44 1.52
N ASN A 299 -6.08 15.67 1.37
CA ASN A 299 -6.88 16.89 1.52
C ASN A 299 -7.46 17.07 2.94
N SER A 300 -6.84 16.44 3.94
CA SER A 300 -7.13 16.69 5.35
C SER A 300 -6.35 17.92 5.79
N GLY A 301 -7.03 19.06 5.92
CA GLY A 301 -6.38 20.35 6.17
C GLY A 301 -5.40 20.76 5.05
N ASP A 302 -5.79 20.51 3.80
CA ASP A 302 -4.98 20.72 2.57
C ASP A 302 -3.64 19.96 2.56
N SER A 303 -3.55 18.85 3.29
CA SER A 303 -2.39 17.94 3.22
C SER A 303 -2.80 16.47 3.34
N VAL A 304 -1.85 15.56 3.10
CA VAL A 304 -2.00 14.14 3.47
C VAL A 304 -1.69 14.00 4.95
N ARG A 305 -2.62 13.44 5.72
CA ARG A 305 -2.50 13.28 7.19
C ARG A 305 -2.98 11.92 7.64
N GLN A 306 -2.50 11.52 8.82
CA GLN A 306 -3.10 10.43 9.56
C GLN A 306 -4.22 10.98 10.46
N SER A 307 -5.39 10.36 10.44
CA SER A 307 -6.54 10.68 11.29
C SER A 307 -6.94 9.47 12.14
N SER A 308 -7.78 9.66 13.15
CA SER A 308 -8.38 8.53 13.87
C SER A 308 -9.78 8.82 14.39
N TYR A 309 -10.63 7.80 14.36
CA TYR A 309 -12.04 7.89 14.73
C TYR A 309 -12.47 6.67 15.56
N PRO A 310 -13.45 6.78 16.47
CA PRO A 310 -14.09 5.60 17.04
C PRO A 310 -14.65 4.68 15.94
N VAL A 311 -14.56 3.37 16.12
CA VAL A 311 -15.33 2.43 15.27
C VAL A 311 -16.82 2.74 15.46
N GLY A 312 -17.59 2.80 14.37
CA GLY A 312 -18.99 3.23 14.41
C GLY A 312 -19.20 4.74 14.56
N TYR A 313 -18.16 5.56 14.34
CA TYR A 313 -18.30 7.01 14.40
C TYR A 313 -19.37 7.50 13.41
N TYR A 314 -20.23 8.41 13.88
CA TYR A 314 -21.49 8.74 13.20
C TYR A 314 -21.31 9.47 11.86
N GLU A 315 -20.17 10.13 11.62
CA GLU A 315 -19.84 10.76 10.33
C GLU A 315 -19.17 9.79 9.35
N ILE A 316 -18.87 8.56 9.77
CA ILE A 316 -18.46 7.51 8.83
C ILE A 316 -19.72 7.06 8.11
N LEU A 317 -19.73 7.20 6.78
CA LEU A 317 -20.79 6.70 5.92
C LEU A 317 -20.69 5.18 5.74
N GLY A 318 -19.46 4.70 5.61
CA GLY A 318 -19.16 3.28 5.48
C GLY A 318 -17.80 3.03 4.82
N TYR A 319 -17.62 1.79 4.37
CA TYR A 319 -16.34 1.30 3.85
C TYR A 319 -16.55 0.59 2.51
N GLY A 320 -15.73 0.97 1.52
CA GLY A 320 -15.43 0.10 0.39
C GLY A 320 -14.48 -0.99 0.84
N ALA A 321 -14.84 -2.25 0.57
CA ALA A 321 -14.07 -3.44 0.88
C ALA A 321 -13.54 -4.04 -0.44
N PRO A 322 -12.38 -3.59 -0.95
CA PRO A 322 -11.80 -4.14 -2.16
C PRO A 322 -11.63 -5.65 -2.01
N ALA A 323 -12.09 -6.42 -3.00
CA ALA A 323 -11.65 -7.80 -3.15
C ALA A 323 -10.30 -7.72 -3.86
N TYR A 324 -9.28 -7.41 -3.06
CA TYR A 324 -7.89 -7.51 -3.49
C TYR A 324 -7.70 -8.87 -4.16
#